data_AF-A0A7W6KFD8-F1
#
_entry.id   AF-A0A7W6KFD8-F1
#
_cell.length_a   1.000
_cell.length_b   1.000
_cell.length_c   1.000
_cell.angle_alpha   90.00
_cell.angle_beta   90.00
_cell.angle_gamma   90.00
#
_symmetry.space_group_name_H-M   'P 1'
#
loop_
_entity.id
_entity.type
_entity.pdbx_description
1 polymer ?
#
loop_
_entity_poly.entity_id
_entity_poly.type
_entity_poly.pdbx_seq_one_letter_code
_entity_poly.pdbx_strand_id
1 'polypeptide(L)'
;MEGPLQNEVTFYQDVNVTVTQSRYVTNSKTYAMRNISSVHIFEIIKNRTLPIIMVIIGFLMLFSESSRILGFILFALGILILVLTKNEFTVRISTNAGEVNSIVSKDRLYVQNIVNALNDAIVYRG
;
A
#
# COMPACT_ATOMS: atom_id res chain seq x y z
N MET A 1 21.91 33.47 0.16
CA MET A 1 22.86 32.89 -0.80
C MET A 1 23.19 31.49 -0.29
N GLU A 2 22.56 30.46 -0.85
CA GLU A 2 22.93 29.06 -0.62
C GLU A 2 23.02 28.40 -2.00
N GLY A 3 24.11 27.65 -2.22
CA GLY A 3 24.80 27.53 -3.49
C GLY A 3 24.07 26.78 -4.62
N PRO A 4 24.49 26.99 -5.88
CA PRO A 4 23.94 26.29 -7.04
C PRO A 4 24.61 24.92 -7.13
N LEU A 5 23.92 23.80 -6.86
CA LEU A 5 24.58 22.48 -6.92
C LEU A 5 23.69 21.36 -7.51
N GLN A 6 23.98 21.13 -8.80
CA GLN A 6 23.94 19.87 -9.57
C GLN A 6 22.59 19.44 -10.18
N ASN A 7 22.63 19.16 -11.49
CA ASN A 7 21.57 18.53 -12.29
C ASN A 7 21.15 17.18 -11.70
N GLU A 8 20.36 17.20 -10.64
CA GLU A 8 19.78 15.98 -10.11
C GLU A 8 18.57 15.60 -10.96
N VAL A 9 18.67 14.45 -11.64
CA VAL A 9 17.56 13.94 -12.45
C VAL A 9 16.43 13.50 -11.53
N THR A 10 15.24 14.08 -11.74
CA THR A 10 14.02 13.70 -11.05
C THR A 10 13.23 12.75 -11.95
N PHE A 11 12.97 11.54 -11.47
CA PHE A 11 12.26 10.51 -12.21
C PHE A 11 10.75 10.57 -11.93
N TYR A 12 10.38 10.97 -10.72
CA TYR A 12 8.99 11.11 -10.31
C TYR A 12 8.86 12.12 -9.18
N GLN A 13 7.84 12.98 -9.25
CA GLN A 13 7.54 13.92 -8.18
C GLN A 13 6.03 14.08 -8.07
N ASP A 14 5.54 13.89 -6.85
CA ASP A 14 4.17 14.13 -6.43
C ASP A 14 4.17 14.73 -5.02
N VAL A 15 3.01 15.14 -4.53
CA VAL A 15 2.80 15.73 -3.20
C VAL A 15 3.35 14.84 -2.08
N ASN A 16 3.28 13.52 -2.24
CA ASN A 16 3.63 12.57 -1.18
C ASN A 16 4.98 11.86 -1.37
N VAL A 17 5.52 11.89 -2.60
CA VAL A 17 6.67 11.08 -3.00
C VAL A 17 7.53 11.84 -4.00
N THR A 18 8.83 11.88 -3.77
CA THR A 18 9.81 12.39 -4.71
C THR A 18 10.91 11.34 -4.94
N VAL A 19 11.12 10.97 -6.20
CA VAL A 19 12.14 10.04 -6.65
C VAL A 19 13.16 10.81 -7.48
N THR A 20 14.37 10.89 -6.97
CA THR A 20 15.52 11.52 -7.62
C THR A 20 16.63 10.50 -7.83
N GLN A 21 17.66 10.89 -8.59
CA GLN A 21 18.85 10.06 -8.78
C GLN A 21 19.51 9.64 -7.45
N SER A 22 19.57 10.52 -6.45
CA SER A 22 20.30 10.22 -5.20
C SER A 22 19.40 9.81 -4.05
N ARG A 23 18.13 10.23 -4.04
CA ARG A 23 17.21 10.07 -2.91
C ARG A 23 15.80 9.67 -3.34
N TYR A 24 15.21 8.80 -2.55
CA TYR A 24 13.79 8.50 -2.55
C TYR A 24 13.17 9.05 -1.27
N VAL A 25 12.34 10.07 -1.40
CA VAL A 25 11.68 10.77 -0.29
C VAL A 25 10.21 10.42 -0.30
N THR A 26 9.70 9.89 0.80
CA THR A 26 8.26 9.76 1.08
C THR A 26 7.88 10.74 2.19
N ASN A 27 6.57 10.91 2.42
CA ASN A 27 6.05 11.75 3.51
C ASN A 27 6.70 11.53 4.89
N SER A 28 7.16 10.31 5.18
CA SER A 28 7.67 9.95 6.51
C SER A 28 9.14 9.62 6.56
N LYS A 29 9.76 9.23 5.44
CA LYS A 29 11.12 8.68 5.42
C LYS A 29 11.85 9.07 4.15
N THR A 30 13.15 9.31 4.29
CA THR A 30 14.07 9.50 3.17
C THR A 30 15.02 8.32 3.08
N TYR A 31 15.11 7.73 1.90
CA TYR A 31 15.99 6.62 1.58
C TYR A 31 17.04 7.10 0.58
N ALA A 32 18.31 6.82 0.86
CA ALA A 32 19.35 7.05 -0.12
C ALA A 32 19.26 5.96 -1.20
N MET A 33 19.19 6.36 -2.48
CA MET A 33 19.08 5.42 -3.60
C MET A 33 20.22 4.39 -3.60
N ARG A 34 21.42 4.79 -3.15
CA ARG A 34 22.59 3.89 -3.00
C ARG A 34 22.35 2.65 -2.14
N ASN A 35 21.42 2.72 -1.18
CA ASN A 35 21.14 1.65 -0.23
C ASN A 35 19.98 0.75 -0.68
N ILE A 36 19.30 1.11 -1.77
CA ILE A 36 18.19 0.35 -2.33
C ILE A 36 18.78 -0.60 -3.39
N SER A 37 18.57 -1.91 -3.19
CA SER A 37 19.04 -2.96 -4.10
C SER A 37 17.98 -3.36 -5.11
N SER A 38 16.72 -3.42 -4.70
CA SER A 38 15.59 -3.73 -5.57
C SER A 38 14.30 -3.10 -5.05
N VAL A 39 13.36 -2.89 -5.96
CA VAL A 39 12.03 -2.35 -5.65
C VAL A 39 10.95 -3.19 -6.35
N HIS A 40 9.85 -3.43 -5.66
CA HIS A 40 8.72 -4.15 -6.23
C HIS A 40 7.41 -3.74 -5.55
N ILE A 41 6.29 -4.06 -6.21
CA ILE A 41 4.96 -3.90 -5.64
C ILE A 41 4.69 -5.08 -4.73
N PHE A 42 4.30 -4.80 -3.50
CA PHE A 42 3.82 -5.80 -2.57
C PHE A 42 2.34 -5.56 -2.25
N GLU A 43 1.52 -6.60 -2.35
CA GLU A 43 0.09 -6.53 -2.00
C GLU A 43 -0.11 -6.93 -0.54
N ILE A 44 -0.67 -6.01 0.25
CA ILE A 44 -1.07 -6.22 1.63
C ILE A 44 -2.49 -6.76 1.61
N ILE A 45 -2.60 -8.09 1.73
CA ILE A 45 -3.88 -8.78 1.81
C ILE A 45 -4.49 -8.47 3.18
N LYS A 46 -5.60 -7.72 3.18
CA LYS A 46 -6.31 -7.43 4.42
C LYS A 46 -7.14 -8.64 4.83
N ASN A 47 -7.09 -8.99 6.12
CA ASN A 47 -7.79 -10.15 6.63
C ASN A 47 -9.31 -9.99 6.49
N ARG A 48 -9.96 -10.92 5.78
CA ARG A 48 -11.42 -10.97 5.58
C ARG A 48 -12.11 -12.03 6.44
N THR A 49 -11.36 -12.78 7.24
CA THR A 49 -11.89 -13.89 8.05
C THR A 49 -12.97 -13.41 9.03
N LEU A 50 -12.76 -12.28 9.71
CA LEU A 50 -13.73 -11.73 10.66
C LEU A 50 -15.09 -11.39 10.00
N PRO A 51 -15.15 -10.56 8.93
CA PRO A 51 -16.43 -10.27 8.29
C PRO A 51 -17.06 -11.51 7.66
N ILE A 52 -16.29 -12.48 7.15
CA ILE A 52 -16.83 -13.75 6.65
C ILE A 52 -17.54 -14.53 7.78
N ILE A 53 -16.92 -14.64 8.96
CA ILE A 53 -17.53 -15.29 10.12
C ILE A 53 -18.82 -14.56 10.53
N MET A 54 -18.81 -13.23 10.56
CA MET A 54 -20.01 -12.44 10.87
C MET A 54 -21.15 -12.69 9.87
N VAL A 55 -20.85 -12.77 8.57
CA VAL A 55 -21.84 -13.08 7.54
C VAL A 55 -22.42 -14.48 7.74
N ILE A 56 -21.58 -15.48 8.02
CA ILE A 56 -22.03 -16.87 8.26
C ILE A 56 -22.94 -16.94 9.49
N ILE A 57 -22.53 -16.34 10.61
CA ILE A 57 -23.33 -16.34 11.84
C ILE A 57 -24.64 -15.58 11.63
N GLY A 58 -24.58 -14.39 11.02
CA GLY A 58 -25.77 -13.60 10.70
C GLY A 58 -26.75 -14.36 9.81
N PHE A 59 -26.24 -15.07 8.79
CA PHE A 59 -27.04 -15.91 7.91
C PHE A 59 -27.71 -17.07 8.65
N LEU A 60 -26.98 -17.78 9.52
CA LEU A 60 -27.56 -18.86 10.33
C LEU A 60 -28.65 -18.36 11.28
N MET A 61 -28.50 -17.16 11.83
CA MET A 61 -29.48 -16.55 12.73
C MET A 61 -30.80 -16.17 12.05
N LEU A 62 -30.83 -16.05 10.71
CA LEU A 62 -32.07 -15.76 9.95
C LEU A 62 -33.08 -16.91 10.00
N PHE A 63 -32.62 -18.14 10.23
CA PHE A 63 -33.46 -19.33 10.35
C PHE A 63 -34.15 -19.46 11.70
N SER A 64 -33.80 -18.63 12.69
CA SER A 64 -34.40 -18.61 14.02
C SER A 64 -35.43 -17.47 14.12
N GLU A 65 -36.67 -17.79 14.51
CA GLU A 65 -37.75 -16.80 14.67
C GLU A 65 -37.39 -15.70 15.68
N SER A 66 -36.80 -16.07 16.82
CA SER A 66 -36.46 -15.12 17.91
C SER A 66 -35.31 -14.18 17.56
N SER A 67 -34.39 -14.61 16.69
CA SER A 67 -33.18 -13.84 16.35
C SER A 67 -33.14 -13.36 14.91
N ARG A 68 -34.22 -13.49 14.14
CA ARG A 68 -34.27 -13.14 12.71
C ARG A 68 -33.86 -11.69 12.44
N ILE A 69 -34.38 -10.75 13.22
CA ILE A 69 -34.09 -9.31 13.05
C ILE A 69 -32.61 -9.02 13.35
N LEU A 70 -32.09 -9.60 14.44
CA LEU A 70 -30.68 -9.47 14.82
C LEU A 70 -29.75 -10.12 13.79
N GLY A 71 -30.13 -11.30 13.28
CA GLY A 71 -29.43 -12.01 12.22
C GLY A 71 -29.36 -11.20 10.93
N PHE A 72 -30.44 -10.53 10.54
CA PHE A 72 -30.47 -9.65 9.38
C PHE A 72 -29.52 -8.46 9.53
N ILE A 73 -29.53 -7.80 10.69
CA ILE A 73 -28.61 -6.68 10.97
C ILE A 73 -27.16 -7.15 10.91
N LEU A 74 -26.84 -8.27 11.57
CA LEU A 74 -25.48 -8.82 11.61
C LEU A 74 -24.99 -9.26 10.22
N PHE A 75 -25.87 -9.89 9.43
CA PHE A 75 -25.60 -10.30 8.05
C PHE A 75 -25.32 -9.08 7.16
N ALA A 76 -26.18 -8.07 7.19
CA ALA A 76 -26.02 -6.85 6.42
C ALA A 76 -24.74 -6.10 6.80
N LEU A 77 -24.43 -6.01 8.09
CA LEU A 77 -23.21 -5.38 8.59
C LEU A 77 -21.95 -6.15 8.18
N GLY A 78 -22.00 -7.48 8.24
CA GLY A 78 -20.90 -8.34 7.78
C GLY A 78 -20.59 -8.14 6.30
N ILE A 79 -21.63 -8.09 5.45
CA ILE A 79 -21.47 -7.80 4.01
C ILE A 79 -20.89 -6.40 3.81
N LEU A 80 -21.39 -5.39 4.51
CA LEU A 80 -20.90 -4.02 4.41
C LEU A 80 -19.40 -3.94 4.73
N ILE A 81 -18.97 -4.54 5.85
CA ILE A 81 -17.56 -4.57 6.25
C ILE A 81 -16.72 -5.33 5.22
N LEU A 82 -17.22 -6.44 4.67
CA LEU A 82 -16.53 -7.22 3.66
C LEU A 82 -16.27 -6.40 2.38
N VAL A 83 -17.28 -5.67 1.91
CA VAL A 83 -17.17 -4.80 0.71
C VAL A 83 -16.23 -3.63 0.96
N LEU A 84 -16.20 -3.09 2.18
CA LEU A 84 -15.28 -2.00 2.55
C LEU A 84 -13.83 -2.46 2.75
N THR A 85 -13.61 -3.75 3.00
CA THR A 85 -12.28 -4.33 3.25
C THR A 85 -11.56 -4.61 1.92
N LYS A 86 -10.98 -3.56 1.36
CA LYS A 86 -10.13 -3.63 0.15
C LYS A 86 -8.67 -3.93 0.51
N ASN A 87 -7.98 -4.61 -0.40
CA ASN A 87 -6.54 -4.85 -0.29
C ASN A 87 -5.78 -3.52 -0.52
N GLU A 88 -4.58 -3.44 0.02
CA GLU A 88 -3.72 -2.26 -0.12
C GLU A 88 -2.42 -2.66 -0.82
N PHE A 89 -1.82 -1.75 -1.55
CA PHE A 89 -0.58 -1.95 -2.27
C PHE A 89 0.51 -1.10 -1.65
N THR A 90 1.72 -1.63 -1.59
CA THR A 90 2.88 -0.90 -1.06
C THR A 90 4.09 -1.02 -1.96
N VAL A 91 4.87 0.06 -2.01
CA VAL A 91 6.21 0.03 -2.59
C VAL A 91 7.14 -0.61 -1.57
N ARG A 92 7.50 -1.88 -1.80
CA ARG A 92 8.47 -2.59 -0.99
C ARG A 92 9.85 -2.37 -1.56
N ILE A 93 10.74 -1.85 -0.72
CA ILE A 93 12.14 -1.62 -1.03
C ILE A 93 12.98 -2.66 -0.30
N SER A 94 13.92 -3.27 -1.01
CA SER A 94 14.93 -4.14 -0.41
C SER A 94 16.20 -3.32 -0.23
N THR A 95 16.76 -3.37 0.97
CA THR A 95 17.98 -2.66 1.35
C THR A 95 18.97 -3.62 1.99
N ASN A 96 20.20 -3.18 2.21
CA ASN A 96 21.20 -3.98 2.93
C ASN A 96 20.77 -4.37 4.36
N ALA A 97 19.81 -3.65 4.95
CA ALA A 97 19.27 -3.93 6.29
C ALA A 97 18.01 -4.81 6.27
N GLY A 98 17.52 -5.20 5.08
CA GLY A 98 16.30 -5.97 4.88
C GLY A 98 15.24 -5.22 4.06
N GLU A 99 14.04 -5.79 4.02
CA GLU A 99 12.91 -5.27 3.25
C GLU A 99 12.04 -4.32 4.09
N VAL A 100 11.63 -3.20 3.50
CA VAL A 100 10.81 -2.19 4.16
C VAL A 100 9.68 -1.74 3.24
N ASN A 101 8.50 -1.55 3.81
CA ASN A 101 7.37 -0.94 3.11
C ASN A 101 7.48 0.59 3.23
N SER A 102 7.54 1.30 2.10
CA SER A 102 7.85 2.73 2.08
C SER A 102 6.62 3.64 2.00
N ILE A 103 5.61 3.23 1.24
CA ILE A 103 4.32 3.92 1.09
C ILE A 103 3.23 2.88 0.87
N VAL A 104 2.03 3.13 1.42
CA VAL A 104 0.86 2.26 1.26
C VAL A 104 -0.24 3.07 0.57
N SER A 105 -0.85 2.51 -0.45
CA SER A 105 -1.98 3.11 -1.17
C SER A 105 -2.96 2.03 -1.62
N LYS A 106 -4.24 2.40 -1.74
CA LYS A 106 -5.28 1.53 -2.33
C LYS A 106 -5.22 1.52 -3.86
N ASP A 107 -4.51 2.47 -4.45
CA ASP A 107 -4.35 2.59 -5.90
C ASP A 107 -3.10 1.84 -6.36
N ARG A 108 -3.31 0.73 -7.07
CA ARG A 108 -2.23 -0.07 -7.66
C ARG A 108 -1.44 0.71 -8.71
N LEU A 109 -2.10 1.54 -9.51
CA LEU A 109 -1.47 2.29 -10.60
C LEU A 109 -0.51 3.34 -10.03
N TYR A 110 -0.93 4.03 -8.97
CA TYR A 110 -0.07 4.96 -8.23
C TYR A 110 1.21 4.28 -7.71
N VAL A 111 1.06 3.12 -7.04
CA VAL A 111 2.22 2.35 -6.53
C VAL A 111 3.10 1.85 -7.68
N GLN A 112 2.50 1.42 -8.79
CA GLN A 112 3.23 0.98 -9.99
C GLN A 112 4.06 2.10 -10.60
N ASN A 113 3.52 3.31 -10.72
CA ASN A 113 4.24 4.46 -11.27
C ASN A 113 5.48 4.79 -10.43
N ILE A 114 5.35 4.72 -9.09
CA ILE A 114 6.49 4.94 -8.18
C ILE A 114 7.54 3.84 -8.33
N VAL A 115 7.13 2.57 -8.39
CA VAL A 115 8.06 1.44 -8.59
C VAL A 115 8.80 1.56 -9.92
N ASN A 116 8.10 1.95 -10.99
CA ASN A 116 8.72 2.16 -12.31
C ASN A 116 9.76 3.27 -12.25
N ALA A 117 9.42 4.42 -11.66
CA ALA A 117 10.36 5.53 -11.50
C ALA A 117 11.57 5.17 -10.63
N LEU A 118 11.38 4.37 -9.58
CA LEU A 118 12.47 3.87 -8.76
C LEU A 118 13.37 2.90 -9.54
N ASN A 119 12.79 2.03 -10.36
CA ASN A 119 13.55 1.15 -11.25
C ASN A 119 14.36 1.96 -12.27
N ASP A 120 13.76 2.96 -12.91
CA ASP A 120 14.47 3.85 -13.85
C ASP A 120 15.62 4.58 -13.16
N ALA A 121 15.44 5.03 -11.92
CA ALA A 121 16.48 5.67 -11.12
C ALA A 121 17.61 4.70 -10.72
N ILE A 122 17.29 3.42 -10.46
CA ILE A 122 18.30 2.38 -10.18
C ILE A 122 19.11 2.07 -11.44
N VAL A 123 18.44 1.92 -12.59
CA VAL A 123 19.09 1.66 -13.89
C VAL A 123 19.94 2.84 -14.30
N TYR A 124 19.48 4.08 -14.12
CA TYR A 124 20.28 5.27 -14.45
C TYR A 124 21.59 5.37 -13.63
N ARG A 125 21.64 4.76 -12.45
CA ARG A 125 22.82 4.74 -11.58
C ARG A 125 23.85 3.66 -11.95
N GLY A 126 23.41 2.57 -12.59
CA GLY A 126 24.20 1.35 -12.81
C GLY A 126 24.53 1.12 -14.27
#